data_AF-A0A525KGB8-F1
#
_entry.id   AF-A0A525KGB8-F1
#
_cell.length_a   1.000
_cell.length_b   1.000
_cell.length_c   1.000
_cell.angle_alpha   90.00
_cell.angle_beta   90.00
_cell.angle_gamma   90.00
#
_symmetry.space_group_name_H-M   'P 1'
#
loop_
_entity.id
_entity.type
_entity.pdbx_description
1 polymer ?
#
loop_
_entity_poly.entity_id
_entity_poly.type
_entity_poly.pdbx_seq_one_letter_code
_entity_poly.pdbx_strand_id
1 'polypeptide(L)'
;MMRMRTAVLGVAISAGLAGAGLCAPKPAAKPAIVDPPPPASLDVGDVEAWASAYIDRDMWTLITHDVEGARFVRPEGGKATAPFTIEADIRTELFQPVKMGPGWARSGLAHWSVDCAGTRYSVLSMTIYSHNNLRGELAKKPAADPAWMTPNEFQTATIKVICKAVLSGKPLEPALGAAPATPS
;
A
#
# COMPACT_ATOMS: atom_id res chain seq x y z
N MET A 1 23.84 25.52 -53.19
CA MET A 1 23.08 26.80 -53.12
C MET A 1 23.19 27.36 -51.71
N MET A 2 23.64 28.60 -51.63
CA MET A 2 23.87 29.45 -50.46
C MET A 2 22.57 29.80 -49.71
N ARG A 3 22.67 29.99 -48.38
CA ARG A 3 22.08 31.07 -47.52
C ARG A 3 22.13 30.59 -46.06
N MET A 4 23.12 30.92 -45.24
CA MET A 4 23.50 32.23 -44.66
C MET A 4 22.52 32.71 -43.58
N ARG A 5 22.98 32.56 -42.32
CA ARG A 5 22.86 33.43 -41.12
C ARG A 5 21.49 33.99 -40.74
N THR A 6 21.14 33.89 -39.46
CA THR A 6 20.93 35.06 -38.57
C THR A 6 20.98 34.61 -37.11
N ALA A 7 22.00 35.05 -36.38
CA ALA A 7 22.04 35.01 -34.92
C ALA A 7 21.48 36.34 -34.41
N VAL A 8 20.51 36.31 -33.49
CA VAL A 8 20.03 37.50 -32.78
C VAL A 8 20.48 37.38 -31.33
N LEU A 9 21.44 38.23 -30.96
CA LEU A 9 21.79 38.52 -29.58
C LEU A 9 20.62 39.25 -28.92
N GLY A 10 19.94 38.59 -27.98
CA GLY A 10 18.99 39.23 -27.08
C GLY A 10 19.74 39.90 -25.92
N VAL A 11 19.69 41.23 -25.89
CA VAL A 11 20.18 42.06 -24.78
C VAL A 11 19.31 41.82 -23.54
N ALA A 12 19.91 41.30 -22.46
CA ALA A 12 19.25 41.20 -21.16
C ALA A 12 19.44 42.52 -20.41
N ILE A 13 18.34 43.26 -20.21
CA ILE A 13 18.29 44.45 -19.36
C ILE A 13 18.02 43.97 -17.93
N SER A 14 19.06 44.02 -17.09
CA SER A 14 18.94 43.75 -15.65
C SER A 14 18.42 45.00 -14.94
N ALA A 15 17.10 45.09 -14.75
CA ALA A 15 16.50 46.10 -13.87
C ALA A 15 16.51 45.56 -12.42
N GLY A 16 17.42 46.10 -11.61
CA GLY A 16 17.48 45.85 -10.18
C GLY A 16 16.30 46.49 -9.46
N LEU A 17 15.38 45.65 -8.97
CA LEU A 17 14.41 46.04 -7.95
C LEU A 17 14.99 45.65 -6.59
N ALA A 18 15.53 46.66 -5.89
CA ALA A 18 15.78 46.61 -4.45
C ALA A 18 14.43 46.54 -3.73
N GLY A 19 13.88 45.32 -3.62
CA GLY A 19 12.68 45.03 -2.85
C GLY A 19 13.03 44.83 -1.38
N ALA A 20 12.40 45.63 -0.52
CA ALA A 20 12.43 45.48 0.92
C ALA A 20 12.25 44.00 1.33
N GLY A 21 13.13 43.53 2.21
CA GLY A 21 13.12 42.18 2.73
C GLY A 21 11.86 41.91 3.56
N LEU A 22 10.78 41.54 2.89
CA LEU A 22 9.66 40.84 3.52
C LEU A 22 10.21 39.50 3.97
N CYS A 23 10.37 39.34 5.29
CA CYS A 23 10.63 38.04 5.89
C CYS A 23 9.58 37.06 5.35
N ALA A 24 10.00 36.14 4.49
CA ALA A 24 9.14 35.08 4.03
C ALA A 24 8.64 34.31 5.27
N PRO A 25 7.33 34.11 5.45
CA PRO A 25 6.81 33.37 6.58
C PRO A 25 7.47 32.00 6.60
N LYS A 26 8.06 31.63 7.74
CA LYS A 26 8.65 30.31 7.94
C LYS A 26 7.57 29.26 7.59
N PRO A 27 7.86 28.28 6.71
CA PRO A 27 6.90 27.24 6.39
C PRO A 27 6.39 26.62 7.68
N ALA A 28 5.07 26.59 7.86
CA ALA A 28 4.46 25.91 8.99
C ALA A 28 5.00 24.48 9.04
N ALA A 29 5.46 24.05 10.21
CA ALA A 29 5.93 22.68 10.39
C ALA A 29 4.79 21.73 10.01
N LYS A 30 5.07 20.75 9.15
CA LYS A 30 4.09 19.71 8.85
C LYS A 30 3.71 19.02 10.16
N PRO A 31 2.42 18.78 10.44
CA PRO A 31 2.00 18.03 11.61
C PRO A 31 2.75 16.70 11.71
N ALA A 32 3.15 16.33 12.93
CA ALA A 32 3.76 15.03 13.16
C ALA A 32 2.78 13.91 12.78
N ILE A 33 3.29 12.89 12.09
CA ILE A 33 2.49 11.70 11.79
C ILE A 33 2.35 10.91 13.09
N VAL A 34 1.11 10.73 13.54
CA VAL A 34 0.76 9.89 14.69
C VAL A 34 0.12 8.62 14.14
N ASP A 35 0.69 7.48 14.49
CA ASP A 35 0.11 6.18 14.14
C ASP A 35 -1.05 5.84 15.08
N PRO A 36 -2.08 5.13 14.58
CA PRO A 36 -3.22 4.75 15.39
C PRO A 36 -2.83 3.76 16.51
N PRO A 37 -3.61 3.73 17.61
CA PRO A 37 -3.54 2.62 18.55
C PRO A 37 -3.97 1.31 17.87
N PRO A 38 -3.66 0.13 18.44
CA PRO A 38 -4.25 -1.13 17.98
C PRO A 38 -5.78 -1.14 18.15
N PRO A 39 -6.51 -2.05 17.48
CA PRO A 39 -7.93 -2.27 17.74
C PRO A 39 -8.15 -2.72 19.20
N ALA A 40 -9.37 -2.53 19.71
CA ALA A 40 -9.71 -2.88 21.09
C ALA A 40 -9.62 -4.39 21.36
N SER A 41 -9.94 -5.19 20.35
CA SER A 41 -9.76 -6.64 20.31
C SER A 41 -9.52 -7.10 18.86
N LEU A 42 -9.37 -8.42 18.66
CA LEU A 42 -9.30 -9.03 17.32
C LEU A 42 -10.67 -9.51 16.84
N ASP A 43 -11.76 -9.14 17.53
CA ASP A 43 -13.10 -9.38 17.02
C ASP A 43 -13.34 -8.57 15.76
N VAL A 44 -14.06 -9.15 14.81
CA VAL A 44 -14.31 -8.57 13.48
C VAL A 44 -14.82 -7.12 13.59
N GLY A 45 -15.80 -6.88 14.45
CA GLY A 45 -16.41 -5.56 14.61
C GLY A 45 -15.43 -4.49 15.13
N ASP A 46 -14.50 -4.87 16.01
CA ASP A 46 -13.50 -3.95 16.56
C ASP A 46 -12.42 -3.60 15.54
N VAL A 47 -12.02 -4.57 14.71
CA VAL A 47 -11.07 -4.33 13.60
C VAL A 47 -11.72 -3.49 12.51
N GLU A 48 -13.01 -3.69 12.19
CA GLU A 48 -13.76 -2.84 11.28
C GLU A 48 -13.88 -1.41 11.80
N ALA A 49 -14.24 -1.24 13.07
CA ALA A 49 -14.35 0.07 13.71
C ALA A 49 -12.99 0.79 13.69
N TRP A 50 -11.91 0.09 14.03
CA TRP A 50 -10.55 0.60 13.94
C TRP A 50 -10.19 1.03 12.51
N ALA A 51 -10.44 0.17 11.52
CA ALA A 51 -10.13 0.47 10.14
C ALA A 51 -10.94 1.66 9.63
N SER A 52 -12.20 1.78 10.03
CA SER A 52 -13.05 2.92 9.67
C SER A 52 -12.61 4.23 10.32
N ALA A 53 -12.04 4.18 11.53
CA ALA A 53 -11.62 5.37 12.27
C ALA A 53 -10.25 5.90 11.84
N TYR A 54 -9.33 5.02 11.46
CA TYR A 54 -7.91 5.36 11.33
C TYR A 54 -7.29 5.12 9.97
N ILE A 55 -7.91 4.29 9.13
CA ILE A 55 -7.33 3.89 7.85
C ILE A 55 -7.96 4.70 6.72
N ASP A 56 -7.11 5.27 5.88
CA ASP A 56 -7.53 5.96 4.65
C ASP A 56 -7.99 4.88 3.66
N ARG A 57 -9.29 4.59 3.70
CA ARG A 57 -9.91 3.45 2.99
C ARG A 57 -10.34 3.76 1.55
N ASP A 58 -10.03 4.95 1.04
CA ASP A 58 -10.32 5.29 -0.35
C ASP A 58 -9.70 4.24 -1.28
N MET A 59 -10.55 3.49 -1.98
CA MET A 59 -10.17 2.37 -2.86
C MET A 59 -9.66 1.09 -2.16
N TRP A 60 -9.93 0.88 -0.87
CA TRP A 60 -9.47 -0.28 -0.11
C TRP A 60 -10.59 -0.97 0.67
N THR A 61 -10.75 -2.27 0.43
CA THR A 61 -11.68 -3.16 1.14
C THR A 61 -10.90 -4.01 2.14
N LEU A 62 -11.31 -3.97 3.41
CA LEU A 62 -10.78 -4.85 4.45
C LEU A 62 -11.22 -6.30 4.16
N ILE A 63 -10.27 -7.22 4.04
CA ILE A 63 -10.55 -8.60 3.61
C ILE A 63 -10.24 -9.67 4.67
N THR A 64 -9.31 -9.40 5.59
CA THR A 64 -8.95 -10.32 6.68
C THR A 64 -8.02 -9.59 7.65
N HIS A 65 -7.85 -10.14 8.86
CA HIS A 65 -6.89 -9.70 9.86
C HIS A 65 -6.37 -10.89 10.66
N ASP A 66 -5.23 -10.71 11.30
CA ASP A 66 -4.66 -11.62 12.29
C ASP A 66 -4.09 -10.84 13.48
N VAL A 67 -3.21 -11.46 14.27
CA VAL A 67 -2.58 -10.82 15.43
C VAL A 67 -1.61 -9.70 15.06
N GLU A 68 -1.07 -9.69 13.83
CA GLU A 68 -0.08 -8.70 13.38
C GLU A 68 -0.76 -7.47 12.76
N GLY A 69 -1.83 -7.68 11.99
CA GLY A 69 -2.48 -6.59 11.30
C GLY A 69 -3.68 -6.96 10.44
N ALA A 70 -4.15 -5.95 9.71
CA ALA A 70 -5.28 -6.02 8.80
C ALA A 70 -4.79 -5.97 7.33
N ARG A 71 -5.43 -6.74 6.46
CA ARG A 71 -5.19 -6.71 5.01
C ARG A 71 -6.34 -6.10 4.25
N PHE A 72 -5.96 -5.33 3.24
CA PHE A 72 -6.85 -4.64 2.35
C PHE A 72 -6.50 -4.92 0.90
N VAL A 73 -7.52 -5.00 0.06
CA VAL A 73 -7.40 -5.17 -1.39
C VAL A 73 -8.33 -4.17 -2.06
N ARG A 74 -8.02 -3.76 -3.29
CA ARG A 74 -8.92 -2.90 -4.06
C ARG A 74 -10.25 -3.62 -4.36
N PRO A 75 -11.40 -2.92 -4.44
CA PRO A 75 -12.72 -3.53 -4.61
C PRO A 75 -12.85 -4.53 -5.78
N GLU A 76 -12.10 -4.31 -6.85
CA GLU A 76 -12.00 -5.20 -8.02
C GLU A 76 -11.26 -6.52 -7.74
N GLY A 77 -10.62 -6.66 -6.57
CA GLY A 77 -9.85 -7.84 -6.15
C GLY A 77 -8.47 -7.95 -6.80
N GLY A 78 -8.38 -7.63 -8.09
CA GLY A 78 -7.16 -7.72 -8.88
C GLY A 78 -7.49 -7.83 -10.37
N LYS A 79 -6.50 -8.23 -11.15
CA LYS A 79 -6.61 -8.42 -12.60
C LYS A 79 -6.19 -9.84 -12.97
N ALA A 80 -7.05 -10.55 -13.70
CA ALA A 80 -6.66 -11.83 -14.28
C ALA A 80 -5.55 -11.63 -15.33
N THR A 81 -4.47 -12.41 -15.24
CA THR A 81 -3.32 -12.35 -16.16
C THR A 81 -3.12 -13.64 -16.94
N ALA A 82 -3.66 -14.76 -16.45
CA ALA A 82 -3.74 -16.04 -17.14
C ALA A 82 -4.93 -16.86 -16.57
N PRO A 83 -5.29 -18.02 -17.15
CA PRO A 83 -6.26 -18.91 -16.52
C PRO A 83 -5.86 -19.23 -15.07
N PHE A 84 -6.75 -18.91 -14.12
CA PHE A 84 -6.55 -19.08 -12.68
C PHE A 84 -5.38 -18.28 -12.08
N THR A 85 -4.77 -17.34 -12.83
CA THR A 85 -3.71 -16.47 -12.32
C THR A 85 -4.20 -15.02 -12.24
N ILE A 86 -3.99 -14.40 -11.07
CA ILE A 86 -4.42 -13.04 -10.77
C ILE A 86 -3.23 -12.23 -10.27
N GLU A 87 -3.12 -10.98 -10.73
CA GLU A 87 -2.27 -9.98 -10.09
C GLU A 87 -3.10 -9.03 -9.22
N ALA A 88 -2.64 -8.77 -8.00
CA ALA A 88 -3.38 -7.96 -7.03
C ALA A 88 -2.44 -7.14 -6.14
N ASP A 89 -2.92 -5.96 -5.75
CA ASP A 89 -2.27 -5.12 -4.74
C ASP A 89 -2.82 -5.48 -3.36
N ILE A 90 -1.93 -5.91 -2.46
CA ILE A 90 -2.22 -6.25 -1.08
C ILE A 90 -1.64 -5.18 -0.18
N ARG A 91 -2.52 -4.40 0.44
CA ARG A 91 -2.16 -3.45 1.48
C ARG A 91 -2.24 -4.14 2.83
N THR A 92 -1.21 -4.00 3.65
CA THR A 92 -1.19 -4.48 5.03
C THR A 92 -1.00 -3.29 5.96
N GLU A 93 -1.83 -3.19 6.98
CA GLU A 93 -1.71 -2.21 8.07
C GLU A 93 -1.46 -2.97 9.36
N LEU A 94 -0.32 -2.73 9.99
CA LEU A 94 0.09 -3.42 11.21
C LEU A 94 -0.50 -2.72 12.44
N PHE A 95 -0.96 -3.52 13.40
CA PHE A 95 -1.48 -3.03 14.67
C PHE A 95 -0.36 -2.55 15.62
N GLN A 96 0.85 -3.07 15.43
CA GLN A 96 2.05 -2.71 16.18
C GLN A 96 3.25 -2.53 15.24
N PRO A 97 4.27 -1.75 15.63
CA PRO A 97 5.51 -1.66 14.86
C PRO A 97 6.21 -3.02 14.77
N VAL A 98 6.55 -3.46 13.55
CA VAL A 98 7.34 -4.68 13.31
C VAL A 98 8.72 -4.30 12.81
N LYS A 99 9.77 -4.87 13.39
CA LYS A 99 11.15 -4.61 12.95
C LYS A 99 11.36 -5.21 11.56
N MET A 100 11.68 -4.37 10.57
CA MET A 100 11.99 -4.81 9.21
C MET A 100 13.25 -4.13 8.68
N GLY A 101 14.32 -4.92 8.48
CA GLY A 101 15.61 -4.39 8.06
C GLY A 101 16.11 -3.29 9.02
N PRO A 102 16.45 -2.08 8.51
CA PRO A 102 16.94 -1.01 9.36
C PRO A 102 15.83 -0.28 10.15
N GLY A 103 14.56 -0.38 9.72
CA GLY A 103 13.45 0.41 10.25
C GLY A 103 12.44 -0.37 11.09
N TRP A 104 11.40 0.32 11.52
CA TRP A 104 10.19 -0.25 12.12
C TRP A 104 9.03 0.02 11.18
N ALA A 105 8.41 -1.03 10.66
CA ALA A 105 7.32 -0.94 9.73
C ALA A 105 5.97 -0.84 10.45
N ARG A 106 5.05 -0.11 9.84
CA ARG A 106 3.65 0.01 10.27
C ARG A 106 2.66 -0.28 9.15
N SER A 107 3.10 -0.22 7.90
CA SER A 107 2.29 -0.67 6.76
C SER A 107 3.16 -1.13 5.60
N GLY A 108 2.54 -1.84 4.67
CA GLY A 108 3.18 -2.32 3.45
C GLY A 108 2.19 -2.40 2.30
N LEU A 109 2.68 -2.17 1.09
CA LEU A 109 1.94 -2.40 -0.15
C LEU A 109 2.73 -3.39 -0.99
N ALA A 110 2.17 -4.59 -1.18
CA ALA A 110 2.78 -5.65 -1.96
C ALA A 110 1.97 -5.92 -3.22
N HIS A 111 2.64 -6.07 -4.35
CA HIS A 111 2.04 -6.51 -5.60
C HIS A 111 2.28 -8.02 -5.74
N TRP A 112 1.21 -8.81 -5.80
CA TRP A 112 1.27 -10.28 -5.82
C TRP A 112 0.85 -10.81 -7.18
N SER A 113 1.47 -11.92 -7.60
CA SER A 113 0.90 -12.88 -8.54
C SER A 113 0.34 -14.06 -7.75
N VAL A 114 -0.89 -14.45 -8.04
CA VAL A 114 -1.65 -15.47 -7.29
C VAL A 114 -2.09 -16.56 -8.25
N ASP A 115 -1.77 -17.81 -7.93
CA ASP A 115 -2.27 -19.01 -8.60
C ASP A 115 -3.42 -19.59 -7.77
N CYS A 116 -4.64 -19.37 -8.25
CA CYS A 116 -5.87 -19.79 -7.59
C CYS A 116 -6.09 -21.31 -7.60
N ALA A 117 -5.57 -22.02 -8.61
CA ALA A 117 -5.71 -23.47 -8.69
C ALA A 117 -4.74 -24.16 -7.72
N GLY A 118 -3.50 -23.66 -7.65
CA GLY A 118 -2.45 -24.17 -6.77
C GLY A 118 -2.46 -23.61 -5.35
N THR A 119 -3.29 -22.61 -5.04
CA THR A 119 -3.30 -21.88 -3.76
C THR A 119 -1.89 -21.45 -3.35
N ARG A 120 -1.20 -20.74 -4.24
CA ARG A 120 0.15 -20.22 -4.01
C ARG A 120 0.26 -18.80 -4.55
N TYR A 121 1.26 -18.08 -4.08
CA TYR A 121 1.46 -16.69 -4.48
C TYR A 121 2.95 -16.39 -4.65
N SER A 122 3.24 -15.33 -5.39
CA SER A 122 4.57 -14.77 -5.51
C SER A 122 4.49 -13.26 -5.33
N VAL A 123 5.40 -12.69 -4.55
CA VAL A 123 5.46 -11.24 -4.33
C VAL A 123 6.32 -10.66 -5.44
N LEU A 124 5.72 -9.91 -6.35
CA LEU A 124 6.38 -9.29 -7.50
C LEU A 124 7.10 -7.98 -7.11
N SER A 125 6.51 -7.24 -6.18
CA SER A 125 7.17 -6.08 -5.56
C SER A 125 6.55 -5.77 -4.20
N MET A 126 7.27 -5.02 -3.37
CA MET A 126 6.73 -4.52 -2.11
C MET A 126 7.37 -3.19 -1.73
N THR A 127 6.55 -2.26 -1.23
CA THR A 127 7.00 -1.06 -0.53
C THR A 127 6.64 -1.17 0.95
N ILE A 128 7.59 -0.86 1.83
CA ILE A 128 7.45 -0.89 3.28
C ILE A 128 7.45 0.55 3.79
N TYR A 129 6.58 0.84 4.76
CA TYR A 129 6.35 2.18 5.29
C TYR A 129 6.49 2.20 6.82
N SER A 130 7.04 3.30 7.35
CA SER A 130 7.26 3.49 8.79
C SER A 130 6.00 3.85 9.56
N HIS A 131 4.94 4.27 8.88
CA HIS A 131 3.66 4.67 9.45
C HIS A 131 2.50 3.94 8.77
N ASN A 132 1.36 3.88 9.46
CA ASN A 132 0.10 3.45 8.87
C ASN A 132 -0.34 4.44 7.76
N ASN A 133 -1.25 4.00 6.90
CA ASN A 133 -1.68 4.72 5.70
C ASN A 133 -0.59 4.91 4.63
N LEU A 134 0.32 3.94 4.50
CA LEU A 134 1.37 3.92 3.49
C LEU A 134 2.25 5.19 3.52
N ARG A 135 2.58 5.68 4.72
CA ARG A 135 3.36 6.91 4.93
C ARG A 135 4.75 6.62 5.46
N GLY A 136 5.72 7.44 5.03
CA GLY A 136 7.12 7.32 5.44
C GLY A 136 7.78 6.08 4.81
N GLU A 137 7.93 6.07 3.49
CA GLU A 137 8.59 4.96 2.79
C GLU A 137 9.96 4.65 3.40
N LEU A 138 10.16 3.40 3.80
CA LEU A 138 11.41 2.88 4.37
C LEU A 138 12.24 2.15 3.32
N ALA A 139 11.58 1.38 2.47
CA ALA A 139 12.21 0.56 1.47
C ALA A 139 11.23 0.18 0.36
N LYS A 140 11.75 0.05 -0.85
CA LYS A 140 11.08 -0.57 -1.99
C LYS A 140 11.91 -1.76 -2.45
N LYS A 141 11.26 -2.92 -2.59
CA LYS A 141 11.90 -4.18 -2.96
C LYS A 141 11.23 -4.72 -4.23
N PRO A 142 11.90 -4.71 -5.40
CA PRO A 142 11.46 -5.51 -6.53
C PRO A 142 11.75 -6.98 -6.25
N ALA A 143 10.98 -7.88 -6.86
CA ALA A 143 11.36 -9.29 -6.92
C ALA A 143 12.41 -9.47 -8.02
N ALA A 144 13.65 -9.81 -7.62
CA ALA A 144 14.70 -10.15 -8.59
C ALA A 144 14.45 -11.53 -9.24
N ASP A 145 13.84 -12.44 -8.48
CA ASP A 145 13.36 -13.75 -8.94
C ASP A 145 12.11 -14.13 -8.10
N PRO A 146 10.90 -13.82 -8.58
CA PRO A 146 9.66 -14.00 -7.81
C PRO A 146 9.30 -15.49 -7.66
N ALA A 147 9.90 -16.15 -6.67
CA ALA A 147 9.58 -17.55 -6.33
C ALA A 147 8.15 -17.71 -5.80
N TRP A 148 7.48 -18.78 -6.25
CA TRP A 148 6.19 -19.18 -5.71
C TRP A 148 6.34 -19.68 -4.27
N MET A 149 5.49 -19.18 -3.39
CA MET A 149 5.48 -19.49 -1.95
C MET A 149 4.22 -20.24 -1.56
N THR A 150 4.39 -21.17 -0.61
CA THR A 150 3.28 -21.81 0.10
C THR A 150 2.71 -20.83 1.12
N PRO A 151 1.39 -20.53 1.10
CA PRO A 151 0.79 -19.57 2.02
C PRO A 151 0.61 -20.17 3.43
N ASN A 152 0.75 -19.33 4.46
CA ASN A 152 0.20 -19.61 5.78
C ASN A 152 -1.33 -19.37 5.79
N GLU A 153 -1.99 -19.48 6.94
CA GLU A 153 -3.44 -19.28 7.06
C GLU A 153 -3.89 -17.88 6.63
N PHE A 154 -3.16 -16.84 7.04
CA PHE A 154 -3.46 -15.45 6.70
C PHE A 154 -3.29 -15.16 5.20
N GLN A 155 -2.24 -15.69 4.56
CA GLN A 155 -2.12 -15.63 3.09
C GLN A 155 -3.16 -16.48 2.38
N THR A 156 -3.53 -17.64 2.90
CA THR A 156 -4.58 -18.49 2.32
C THR A 156 -5.93 -17.79 2.32
N ALA A 157 -6.31 -17.13 3.42
CA ALA A 157 -7.53 -16.32 3.50
C ALA A 157 -7.53 -15.20 2.46
N THR A 158 -6.39 -14.51 2.32
CA THR A 158 -6.21 -13.44 1.31
C THR A 158 -6.40 -13.97 -0.12
N ILE A 159 -5.74 -15.10 -0.46
CA ILE A 159 -5.83 -15.74 -1.77
C ILE A 159 -7.27 -16.13 -2.09
N LYS A 160 -7.98 -16.78 -1.15
CA LYS A 160 -9.38 -17.22 -1.34
C LYS A 160 -10.30 -16.05 -1.68
N VAL A 161 -10.16 -14.93 -0.97
CA VAL A 161 -11.00 -13.74 -1.18
C VAL A 161 -10.76 -13.14 -2.58
N ILE A 162 -9.50 -12.97 -2.98
CA ILE A 162 -9.12 -12.42 -4.30
C ILE A 162 -9.59 -13.34 -5.42
N CYS A 163 -9.31 -14.64 -5.31
CA CYS A 163 -9.71 -15.63 -6.31
C CYS A 163 -11.23 -15.71 -6.45
N LYS A 164 -11.99 -15.69 -5.35
CA LYS A 164 -13.45 -15.67 -5.40
C LYS A 164 -13.96 -14.43 -6.14
N ALA A 165 -13.46 -13.23 -5.81
CA ALA A 165 -13.92 -11.99 -6.44
C ALA A 165 -13.66 -12.00 -7.96
N VAL A 166 -12.41 -12.21 -8.37
CA VAL A 166 -12.01 -12.09 -9.78
C VAL A 166 -12.60 -13.22 -10.63
N LEU A 167 -12.57 -14.47 -10.17
CA LEU A 167 -13.07 -15.60 -10.95
C LEU A 167 -14.60 -15.65 -11.05
N SER A 168 -15.31 -15.08 -10.08
CA SER A 168 -16.78 -14.96 -10.16
C SER A 168 -17.26 -13.74 -10.94
N GLY A 169 -16.36 -12.80 -11.26
CA GLY A 169 -16.71 -11.52 -11.88
C GLY A 169 -17.55 -10.62 -10.97
N LYS A 170 -17.60 -10.90 -9.66
CA LYS A 170 -18.34 -10.11 -8.67
C LYS A 170 -17.36 -9.23 -7.89
N PRO A 171 -17.80 -8.03 -7.45
CA PRO A 171 -17.00 -7.21 -6.55
C PRO A 171 -16.62 -7.98 -5.28
N LEU A 172 -15.53 -7.58 -4.63
CA LEU A 172 -15.22 -8.05 -3.28
C LEU A 172 -16.41 -7.77 -2.35
N GLU A 173 -17.01 -8.84 -1.84
CA GLU A 173 -17.85 -8.75 -0.65
C GLU A 173 -16.91 -8.54 0.55
N PRO A 174 -17.22 -7.66 1.52
CA PRO A 174 -16.51 -7.60 2.79
C PRO A 174 -16.59 -8.99 3.42
N ALA A 175 -15.48 -9.71 3.37
CA ALA A 175 -15.39 -11.09 3.82
C ALA A 175 -14.46 -11.15 5.03
N LEU A 176 -14.76 -10.37 6.06
CA LEU A 176 -14.20 -10.65 7.36
C LEU A 176 -14.84 -11.94 7.86
N GLY A 177 -14.17 -13.06 7.57
CA GLY A 177 -14.50 -14.33 8.20
C GLY A 177 -14.46 -14.21 9.72
N ALA A 178 -14.87 -15.27 10.42
CA ALA A 178 -14.64 -15.36 11.86
C ALA A 178 -13.16 -15.09 12.17
N ALA A 179 -12.88 -14.41 13.29
CA ALA A 179 -11.52 -14.15 13.73
C ALA A 179 -10.68 -15.44 13.66
N PRO A 180 -9.44 -15.40 13.15
CA PRO A 180 -8.59 -16.59 13.19
C PRO A 180 -8.48 -17.06 14.64
N ALA A 181 -8.63 -18.36 14.86
CA ALA A 181 -8.56 -18.93 16.19
C ALA A 181 -7.21 -18.54 16.82
N THR A 182 -7.25 -18.00 18.03
CA THR A 182 -6.03 -17.67 18.75
C THR A 182 -5.22 -18.95 18.93
N PRO A 183 -3.94 -19.00 18.50
CA PRO A 183 -3.12 -20.17 18.80
C PRO A 183 -3.03 -20.32 20.32
N SER A 184 -3.41 -21.51 20.82
CA SER A 184 -3.35 -21.86 22.24
C SER A 184 -1.92 -21.98 22.74
#